data_AF-A0A529HD74-F1
#
_entry.id   AF-A0A529HD74-F1
#
_cell.length_a   1.000
_cell.length_b   1.000
_cell.length_c   1.000
_cell.angle_alpha   90.00
_cell.angle_beta   90.00
_cell.angle_gamma   90.00
#
_symmetry.space_group_name_H-M   'P 1'
#
loop_
_entity.id
_entity.type
_entity.pdbx_description
1 polymer ?
#
loop_
_entity_poly.entity_id
_entity_poly.type
_entity_poly.pdbx_seq_one_letter_code
_entity_poly.pdbx_strand_id
1 'polypeptide(L)'
;VDPLDGTTNFLHGIPLFAISIALERQGQIVAGVIYNPAMDELYTAERGGGAFMNDRRLRVAGRTKLTDAVIGCGVPHLGRGQHGNFLIELRNVMAEVSGVRRLGSASLDLAYVAAGRMDGFWEVGLSAW
;
A
#
# COMPACT_ATOMS: atom_id res chain seq x y z
N VAL A 1 -13.77 -0.70 6.39
CA VAL A 1 -13.43 -2.14 6.52
C VAL A 1 -13.42 -2.70 5.12
N ASP A 2 -12.27 -3.19 4.68
CA ASP A 2 -12.16 -4.04 3.49
C ASP A 2 -11.91 -5.48 3.97
N PRO A 3 -12.88 -6.40 3.79
CA PRO A 3 -12.71 -7.78 4.24
C PRO A 3 -11.71 -8.58 3.40
N LEU A 4 -11.39 -8.13 2.17
CA LEU A 4 -10.42 -8.80 1.30
C LEU A 4 -9.89 -7.84 0.23
N ASP A 5 -8.90 -7.04 0.61
CA ASP A 5 -8.10 -6.28 -0.34
C ASP A 5 -7.14 -7.22 -1.09
N GLY A 6 -7.07 -7.08 -2.41
CA GLY A 6 -6.36 -8.01 -3.28
C GLY A 6 -7.16 -9.26 -3.67
N THR A 7 -8.49 -9.13 -3.83
CA THR A 7 -9.38 -10.23 -4.28
C THR A 7 -8.84 -10.97 -5.52
N THR A 8 -8.32 -10.27 -6.53
CA THR A 8 -7.72 -10.92 -7.71
C THR A 8 -6.50 -11.75 -7.36
N ASN A 9 -5.63 -11.26 -6.46
CA ASN A 9 -4.48 -12.03 -6.01
C ASN A 9 -4.92 -13.30 -5.27
N PHE A 10 -5.92 -13.19 -4.39
CA PHE A 10 -6.50 -14.33 -3.67
C PHE A 10 -7.03 -15.41 -4.64
N LEU A 11 -7.84 -15.01 -5.62
CA LEU A 11 -8.41 -15.94 -6.62
C LEU A 11 -7.35 -16.61 -7.49
N HIS A 12 -6.20 -15.97 -7.68
CA HIS A 12 -5.09 -16.49 -8.47
C HIS A 12 -4.00 -17.18 -7.63
N GLY A 13 -4.19 -17.34 -6.32
CA GLY A 13 -3.21 -17.99 -5.43
C GLY A 13 -1.93 -17.17 -5.18
N ILE A 14 -1.96 -15.85 -5.40
CA ILE A 14 -0.85 -14.94 -5.10
C ILE A 14 -0.99 -14.50 -3.63
N PRO A 15 0.01 -14.73 -2.76
CA PRO A 15 -0.10 -14.51 -1.31
C PRO A 15 0.04 -13.03 -0.88
N LEU A 16 -0.46 -12.11 -1.69
CA LEU A 16 -0.44 -10.66 -1.46
C LEU A 16 -1.87 -10.13 -1.41
N PHE A 17 -2.54 -10.35 -0.28
CA PHE A 17 -3.89 -9.87 0.02
C PHE A 17 -4.01 -9.63 1.52
N ALA A 18 -4.94 -8.78 1.93
CA ALA A 18 -5.09 -8.41 3.33
C ALA A 18 -6.52 -8.06 3.72
N ILE A 19 -6.75 -8.07 5.03
CA ILE A 19 -7.93 -7.49 5.66
C ILE A 19 -7.53 -6.08 6.15
N SER A 20 -8.36 -5.07 5.87
CA SER A 20 -8.16 -3.67 6.30
C SER A 20 -9.30 -3.22 7.21
N ILE A 21 -8.98 -2.75 8.41
CA ILE A 21 -9.94 -2.22 9.38
C ILE A 21 -9.41 -0.89 9.88
N ALA A 22 -10.19 0.17 9.76
CA ALA A 22 -9.90 1.47 10.36
C ALA A 22 -11.05 1.91 11.27
N LEU A 23 -10.70 2.59 12.35
CA LEU A 23 -11.65 3.26 13.24
C LEU A 23 -11.57 4.76 13.00
N GLU A 24 -12.68 5.34 12.56
CA GLU A 24 -12.85 6.78 12.46
C GLU A 24 -13.64 7.30 13.67
N ARG A 25 -13.17 8.38 14.29
CA ARG A 25 -13.89 9.11 15.33
C ARG A 25 -13.89 10.59 14.98
N GLN A 26 -15.07 11.16 14.79
CA GLN A 26 -15.27 12.58 14.47
C GLN A 26 -14.49 13.05 13.22
N GLY A 27 -14.56 12.31 12.10
CA GLY A 27 -13.86 12.71 10.88
C GLY A 27 -12.39 12.31 10.82
N GLN A 28 -11.86 11.65 11.86
CA GLN A 28 -10.44 11.31 11.93
C GLN A 28 -10.20 9.83 12.21
N ILE A 29 -9.31 9.23 11.41
CA ILE A 29 -8.80 7.88 11.67
C ILE A 29 -7.97 7.90 12.96
N VAL A 30 -8.40 7.12 13.94
CA VAL A 30 -7.76 7.01 15.27
C VAL A 30 -7.05 5.68 15.47
N ALA A 31 -7.46 4.63 14.76
CA ALA A 31 -6.79 3.34 14.76
C ALA A 31 -6.89 2.66 13.39
N GLY A 32 -5.92 1.81 13.05
CA GLY A 32 -5.88 1.05 11.82
C GLY A 32 -5.21 -0.31 12.02
N VAL A 33 -5.75 -1.33 11.34
CA VAL A 33 -5.23 -2.69 11.28
C VAL A 33 -5.21 -3.14 9.83
N ILE A 34 -4.07 -3.65 9.38
CA ILE A 34 -3.93 -4.33 8.09
C ILE A 34 -3.31 -5.69 8.38
N TYR A 35 -3.94 -6.77 7.95
CA TYR A 35 -3.45 -8.12 8.23
C TYR A 35 -3.33 -8.94 6.95
N ASN A 36 -2.12 -9.38 6.63
CA ASN A 36 -1.89 -10.39 5.60
C ASN A 36 -1.85 -11.78 6.24
N PRO A 37 -2.90 -12.60 6.09
CA PRO A 37 -2.95 -13.92 6.71
C PRO A 37 -2.06 -14.95 6.01
N ALA A 38 -1.66 -14.74 4.76
CA ALA A 38 -0.80 -15.68 4.03
C ALA A 38 0.66 -15.60 4.50
N MET A 39 1.09 -14.44 5.00
CA MET A 39 2.45 -14.20 5.50
C MET A 39 2.55 -14.00 7.01
N ASP A 40 1.41 -14.05 7.72
CA ASP A 40 1.31 -13.75 9.16
C ASP A 40 1.90 -12.36 9.52
N GLU A 41 1.52 -11.34 8.73
CA GLU A 41 1.96 -9.96 8.91
C GLU A 41 0.81 -9.10 9.41
N LEU A 42 0.84 -8.76 10.69
CA LEU A 42 -0.13 -7.88 11.34
C LEU A 42 0.45 -6.48 11.52
N TYR A 43 -0.07 -5.54 10.74
CA TYR A 43 0.24 -4.12 10.84
C TYR A 43 -0.82 -3.41 11.69
N THR A 44 -0.38 -2.67 12.71
CA THR A 44 -1.28 -1.92 13.59
C THR A 44 -0.79 -0.50 13.80
N ALA A 45 -1.71 0.44 13.97
CA ALA A 45 -1.39 1.81 14.34
C ALA A 45 -2.51 2.46 15.14
N GLU A 46 -2.12 3.30 16.09
CA GLU A 46 -3.02 4.22 16.79
C GLU A 46 -2.50 5.65 16.66
N ARG A 47 -3.41 6.61 16.59
CA ARG A 47 -3.06 8.02 16.46
C ARG A 47 -2.20 8.47 17.65
N GLY A 48 -0.97 8.87 17.38
CA GLY A 48 0.02 9.26 18.39
C GLY A 48 0.83 8.10 18.99
N GLY A 49 0.39 6.85 18.84
CA GLY A 49 1.11 5.65 19.31
C GLY A 49 2.22 5.18 18.37
N GLY A 50 2.13 5.53 17.09
CA GLY A 50 3.01 5.03 16.04
C GLY A 50 2.41 3.80 15.33
N ALA A 51 3.22 3.18 14.48
CA ALA A 51 2.85 2.00 13.70
C ALA A 51 3.76 0.81 14.04
N PHE A 52 3.22 -0.40 13.95
CA PHE A 52 3.86 -1.64 14.33
C PHE A 52 3.58 -2.74 13.31
N MET A 53 4.50 -3.70 13.19
CA MET A 53 4.30 -4.97 12.49
C MET A 53 4.73 -6.08 13.43
N ASN A 54 3.84 -7.00 13.78
CA ASN A 54 4.08 -8.11 14.73
C ASN A 54 4.83 -7.61 15.99
N ASP A 55 4.24 -6.61 16.65
CA ASP A 55 4.74 -5.93 17.87
C ASP A 55 6.06 -5.16 17.74
N ARG A 56 6.63 -5.08 16.54
CA ARG A 56 7.84 -4.29 16.27
C ARG A 56 7.50 -2.94 15.67
N ARG A 57 8.03 -1.87 16.26
CA ARG A 57 7.79 -0.51 15.79
C ARG A 57 8.34 -0.29 14.38
N LEU A 58 7.53 0.32 13.53
CA LEU A 58 7.87 0.65 12.16
C LEU A 58 8.42 2.08 12.02
N ARG A 59 9.18 2.26 10.95
CA ARG A 59 9.63 3.54 10.41
C ARG A 59 9.63 3.42 8.89
N VAL A 60 9.24 4.49 8.21
CA VAL A 60 9.44 4.61 6.76
C VAL A 60 10.92 4.52 6.41
N ALA A 61 11.23 4.20 5.16
CA ALA A 61 12.59 4.19 4.66
C ALA A 61 13.24 5.58 4.76
N GLY A 62 14.53 5.63 5.09
CA GLY A 62 15.31 6.86 5.22
C GLY A 62 15.97 7.35 3.93
N ARG A 63 15.57 6.83 2.76
CA ARG A 63 16.16 7.20 1.47
C ARG A 63 15.72 8.60 1.08
N THR A 64 16.65 9.42 0.59
CA THR A 64 16.41 10.82 0.24
C THR A 64 16.49 11.09 -1.26
N LYS A 65 16.95 10.12 -2.05
CA LYS A 65 17.10 10.23 -3.50
C LYS A 65 16.18 9.23 -4.18
N LEU A 66 15.47 9.68 -5.22
CA LEU A 66 14.60 8.80 -6.01
C LEU A 66 15.38 7.66 -6.66
N THR A 67 16.63 7.91 -7.06
CA THR A 67 17.50 6.90 -7.69
C THR A 67 17.71 5.65 -6.83
N ASP A 68 17.54 5.76 -5.51
CA ASP A 68 17.70 4.64 -4.58
C ASP A 68 16.35 4.02 -4.16
N ALA A 69 15.25 4.64 -4.58
CA ALA A 69 13.89 4.36 -4.11
C ALA A 69 13.18 3.26 -4.90
N VAL A 70 12.32 2.49 -4.22
CA VAL A 70 11.35 1.58 -4.81
C VAL A 70 9.95 2.12 -4.55
N ILE A 71 9.19 2.37 -5.62
CA ILE A 71 7.85 2.99 -5.52
C ILE A 71 6.77 1.99 -5.94
N GLY A 72 5.76 1.81 -5.09
CA GLY A 72 4.56 1.04 -5.41
C GLY A 72 3.56 1.84 -6.26
N CYS A 73 2.78 1.17 -7.09
CA CYS A 73 1.70 1.81 -7.84
C CYS A 73 0.50 0.90 -8.10
N GLY A 74 -0.67 1.52 -8.21
CA GLY A 74 -1.87 0.90 -8.75
C GLY A 74 -2.05 1.15 -10.24
N VAL A 75 -1.98 0.09 -11.04
CA VAL A 75 -2.19 0.16 -12.50
C VAL A 75 -3.70 0.10 -12.79
N PRO A 76 -4.29 1.11 -13.47
CA PRO A 76 -5.69 1.05 -13.86
C PRO A 76 -5.90 -0.08 -14.87
N HIS A 77 -6.94 -0.88 -14.66
CA HIS A 77 -7.29 -2.02 -15.49
C HIS A 77 -8.66 -1.82 -16.16
N LEU A 78 -9.12 -2.85 -16.88
CA LEU A 78 -10.41 -2.87 -17.55
C LEU A 78 -11.52 -2.26 -16.67
N GLY A 79 -12.20 -1.24 -17.20
CA GLY A 79 -13.30 -0.53 -16.54
C GLY A 79 -12.92 0.70 -15.69
N ARG A 80 -11.63 0.90 -15.34
CA ARG A 80 -11.18 2.06 -14.53
C ARG A 80 -10.87 3.31 -15.35
N GLY A 81 -10.49 3.16 -16.62
CA GLY A 81 -10.15 4.28 -17.51
C GLY A 81 -8.83 4.97 -17.16
N GLN A 82 -8.58 6.16 -17.72
CA GLN A 82 -7.38 6.98 -17.47
C GLN A 82 -6.02 6.33 -17.80
N HIS A 83 -6.00 5.27 -18.62
CA HIS A 83 -4.77 4.53 -18.94
C HIS A 83 -3.66 5.43 -19.52
N GLY A 84 -4.02 6.40 -20.37
CA GLY A 84 -3.05 7.32 -20.98
C GLY A 84 -2.34 8.22 -19.95
N ASN A 85 -3.08 8.75 -18.98
CA ASN A 85 -2.50 9.58 -17.92
C ASN A 85 -1.57 8.76 -17.03
N PHE A 86 -2.02 7.57 -16.63
CA PHE A 86 -1.20 6.66 -15.84
C PHE A 86 0.11 6.28 -16.55
N LEU A 87 0.08 6.03 -17.87
CA LEU A 87 1.30 5.73 -18.63
C LEU A 87 2.30 6.89 -18.64
N ILE A 88 1.82 8.14 -18.61
CA ILE A 88 2.69 9.32 -18.49
C ILE A 88 3.30 9.42 -17.09
N GLU A 89 2.48 9.23 -16.04
CA GLU A 89 2.93 9.19 -14.65
C GLU A 89 3.99 8.11 -14.45
N LEU A 90 3.68 6.89 -14.88
CA LEU A 90 4.56 5.74 -14.78
C LEU A 90 5.88 5.98 -15.52
N ARG A 91 5.85 6.51 -16.75
CA ARG A 91 7.06 6.86 -17.52
C ARG A 91 7.96 7.81 -16.73
N ASN A 92 7.38 8.85 -16.15
CA ASN A 92 8.14 9.85 -15.40
C ASN A 92 8.76 9.26 -14.13
N VAL A 93 8.02 8.40 -13.40
CA VAL A 93 8.56 7.74 -12.19
C VAL A 93 9.64 6.74 -12.56
N MET A 94 9.41 5.88 -13.55
CA MET A 94 10.35 4.83 -13.97
C MET A 94 11.72 5.38 -14.41
N ALA A 95 11.78 6.62 -14.89
CA ALA A 95 13.03 7.25 -15.30
C ALA A 95 13.93 7.65 -14.12
N GLU A 96 13.36 7.80 -12.91
CA GLU A 96 14.03 8.41 -11.76
C GLU A 96 14.27 7.44 -10.60
N VAL A 97 13.61 6.27 -10.60
CA VAL A 97 13.62 5.34 -9.45
C VAL A 97 14.39 4.05 -9.71
N SER A 98 14.89 3.43 -8.63
CA SER A 98 15.54 2.11 -8.67
C SER A 98 14.57 0.98 -9.06
N GLY A 99 13.27 1.15 -8.80
CA GLY A 99 12.29 0.19 -9.27
C GLY A 99 10.84 0.59 -8.96
N VAL A 100 9.94 0.01 -9.75
CA VAL A 100 8.49 0.12 -9.55
C VAL A 100 7.93 -1.23 -9.10
N ARG A 101 6.91 -1.22 -8.24
CA ARG A 101 6.18 -2.41 -7.79
C ARG A 101 4.68 -2.24 -8.02
N ARG A 102 4.03 -3.33 -8.43
CA ARG A 102 2.58 -3.43 -8.49
C ARG A 102 2.20 -4.69 -7.72
N LEU A 103 1.79 -4.54 -6.47
CA LEU A 103 1.49 -5.67 -5.59
C LEU A 103 0.06 -6.18 -5.79
N GLY A 104 -0.90 -5.27 -5.98
CA GLY A 104 -2.30 -5.63 -6.16
C GLY A 104 -3.15 -5.70 -4.91
N SER A 105 -2.65 -5.10 -3.82
CA SER A 105 -3.37 -4.88 -2.58
C SER A 105 -2.95 -3.52 -2.06
N ALA A 106 -3.84 -2.54 -2.19
CA ALA A 106 -3.54 -1.14 -1.87
C ALA A 106 -3.24 -0.94 -0.36
N SER A 107 -3.93 -1.69 0.50
CA SER A 107 -3.66 -1.69 1.94
C SER A 107 -2.25 -2.20 2.24
N LEU A 108 -1.80 -3.29 1.59
CA LEU A 108 -0.43 -3.78 1.73
C LEU A 108 0.60 -2.85 1.13
N ASP A 109 0.31 -2.20 0.01
CA ASP A 109 1.20 -1.19 -0.55
C ASP A 109 1.47 -0.06 0.47
N LEU A 110 0.42 0.46 1.13
CA LEU A 110 0.55 1.46 2.20
C LEU A 110 1.27 0.92 3.44
N ALA A 111 0.98 -0.31 3.85
CA ALA A 111 1.65 -0.96 4.98
C ALA A 111 3.16 -1.15 4.71
N TYR A 112 3.52 -1.46 3.47
CA TYR A 112 4.92 -1.64 3.04
C TYR A 112 5.66 -0.32 3.01
N VAL A 113 5.01 0.79 2.66
CA VAL A 113 5.58 2.14 2.82
C VAL A 113 5.82 2.44 4.30
N ALA A 114 4.84 2.19 5.17
CA ALA A 114 4.97 2.42 6.61
C ALA A 114 6.12 1.58 7.22
N ALA A 115 6.35 0.37 6.71
CA ALA A 115 7.42 -0.53 7.12
C ALA A 115 8.78 -0.26 6.43
N GLY A 116 8.87 0.71 5.52
CA GLY A 116 10.10 1.04 4.78
C GLY A 116 10.53 -0.04 3.78
N ARG A 117 9.64 -0.97 3.41
CA ARG A 117 9.85 -1.95 2.34
C ARG A 117 9.72 -1.30 0.95
N MET A 118 8.91 -0.25 0.88
CA MET A 118 8.82 0.66 -0.26
C MET A 118 9.01 2.10 0.24
N ASP A 119 9.43 2.98 -0.65
CA ASP A 119 9.75 4.37 -0.35
C ASP A 119 8.57 5.31 -0.66
N GLY A 120 7.57 4.83 -1.41
CA GLY A 120 6.37 5.57 -1.72
C GLY A 120 5.33 4.70 -2.44
N PHE A 121 4.13 5.26 -2.60
CA PHE A 121 3.02 4.62 -3.30
C PHE A 121 2.15 5.68 -3.99
N TRP A 122 1.66 5.39 -5.19
CA TRP A 122 0.64 6.20 -5.85
C TRP A 122 -0.43 5.35 -6.54
N GLU A 123 -1.69 5.74 -6.41
CA GLU A 123 -2.82 5.15 -7.12
C GLU A 123 -3.96 6.16 -7.22
N VAL A 124 -4.79 6.03 -8.26
CA VAL A 124 -5.95 6.89 -8.51
C VAL A 124 -7.23 6.08 -8.37
N GLY A 125 -8.26 6.69 -7.76
CA GLY A 125 -9.60 6.10 -7.70
C GLY A 125 -9.78 4.99 -6.65
N LEU A 126 -8.99 5.02 -5.58
CA LEU A 126 -9.22 4.17 -4.41
C LEU A 126 -10.50 4.58 -3.67
N SER A 127 -11.15 3.58 -3.10
CA SER A 127 -12.27 3.79 -2.18
C SER A 127 -11.73 4.07 -0.76
N ALA A 128 -12.62 4.41 0.16
CA ALA A 128 -12.22 4.80 1.52
C ALA A 128 -11.82 3.62 2.44
N TRP A 129 -12.16 2.37 2.07
CA TRP A 129 -11.94 1.17 2.87
C TRP A 129 -10.58 0.52 2.62
#